data_AF-L0JA61-F1
#
_entry.id   AF-L0JA61-F1
#
_cell.length_a   1.000
_cell.length_b   1.000
_cell.length_c   1.000
_cell.angle_alpha   90.00
_cell.angle_beta   90.00
_cell.angle_gamma   90.00
#
_symmetry.space_group_name_H-M   'P 1'
#
loop_
_entity.id
_entity.type
_entity.pdbx_description
1 polymer ?
#
loop_
_entity_poly.entity_id
_entity_poly.type
_entity_poly.pdbx_seq_one_letter_code
_entity_poly.pdbx_strand_id
1 'polypeptide(L)'
;MANSRPDKSRTARARGANQAAPAQPSAPRESRLTLDIPASLHFAMRMQATATKTPMVDEVTPLLLEHYADAMRRFPLPPGT
;
A
#
# COMPACT_ATOMS: atom_id res chain seq x y z
N MET A 1 26.96 -22.00 -46.96
CA MET A 1 25.80 -21.51 -46.18
C MET A 1 25.06 -22.75 -45.67
N ALA A 2 25.15 -23.05 -44.37
CA ALA A 2 24.54 -24.22 -43.76
C ALA A 2 23.62 -23.77 -42.62
N ASN A 3 22.32 -23.94 -42.83
CA ASN A 3 21.27 -23.74 -41.84
C ASN A 3 21.23 -24.95 -40.92
N SER A 4 21.49 -24.77 -39.62
CA SER A 4 21.23 -25.78 -38.58
C SER A 4 20.89 -25.11 -37.26
N ARG A 5 19.60 -25.00 -36.93
CA ARG A 5 19.13 -24.90 -35.55
C ARG A 5 18.60 -26.27 -35.12
N PRO A 6 18.99 -26.78 -33.95
CA PRO A 6 18.16 -27.70 -33.21
C PRO A 6 17.62 -27.01 -31.97
N ASP A 7 16.31 -26.78 -31.99
CA ASP A 7 15.45 -26.74 -30.80
C ASP A 7 15.37 -28.16 -30.22
N LYS A 8 15.62 -28.31 -28.91
CA LYS A 8 15.06 -29.37 -28.03
C LYS A 8 15.69 -29.39 -26.64
N SER A 9 14.84 -29.25 -25.62
CA SER A 9 14.81 -29.91 -24.29
C SER A 9 14.04 -28.97 -23.34
N ARG A 10 12.72 -29.02 -23.13
CA ARG A 10 11.77 -30.09 -22.76
C ARG A 10 12.22 -30.99 -21.60
N THR A 11 11.96 -30.54 -20.38
CA THR A 11 11.38 -31.35 -19.27
C THR A 11 10.94 -30.40 -18.15
N ALA A 12 9.65 -30.06 -18.09
CA ALA A 12 8.68 -30.73 -17.22
C ALA A 12 9.05 -30.63 -15.72
N ARG A 13 8.66 -29.54 -15.07
CA ARG A 13 8.51 -29.48 -13.61
C ARG A 13 7.04 -29.26 -13.27
N ALA A 14 6.25 -30.31 -13.46
CA ALA A 14 4.90 -30.42 -12.92
C ALA A 14 4.94 -31.34 -11.71
N ARG A 15 4.79 -30.77 -10.51
CA ARG A 15 4.00 -31.28 -9.36
C ARG A 15 4.52 -30.68 -8.06
N GLY A 16 3.69 -29.80 -7.54
CA GLY A 16 3.75 -29.23 -6.20
C GLY A 16 2.46 -28.45 -5.94
N ALA A 17 1.32 -29.06 -6.27
CA ALA A 17 0.02 -28.57 -5.81
C ALA A 17 -0.14 -28.97 -4.34
N ASN A 18 -0.78 -28.08 -3.57
CA ASN A 18 -1.23 -28.25 -2.19
C ASN A 18 -0.18 -28.09 -1.08
N GLN A 19 0.39 -26.89 -0.98
CA GLN A 19 0.41 -26.26 0.35
C GLN A 19 -0.66 -25.18 0.34
N ALA A 20 -1.75 -25.44 1.07
CA ALA A 20 -2.64 -24.36 1.49
C ALA A 20 -1.75 -23.37 2.26
N ALA A 21 -1.49 -22.20 1.66
CA ALA A 21 -0.83 -21.13 2.37
C ALA A 21 -1.61 -20.89 3.68
N PRO A 22 -0.93 -20.77 4.83
CA PRO A 22 -1.62 -20.40 6.06
C PRO A 22 -2.42 -19.13 5.76
N ALA A 23 -3.72 -19.13 6.11
CA ALA A 23 -4.58 -17.98 5.91
C ALA A 23 -3.89 -16.76 6.53
N GLN A 24 -3.32 -15.90 5.67
CA GLN A 24 -2.72 -14.67 6.15
C GLN A 24 -3.87 -13.92 6.84
N PRO A 25 -3.71 -13.53 8.12
CA PRO A 25 -4.64 -12.59 8.71
C PRO A 25 -4.69 -11.39 7.78
N SER A 26 -5.89 -11.02 7.33
CA SER A 26 -6.09 -9.87 6.44
C SER A 26 -5.38 -8.68 7.10
N ALA A 27 -4.25 -8.26 6.54
CA ALA A 27 -3.50 -7.12 7.05
C ALA A 27 -4.47 -5.93 7.14
N PRO A 28 -4.30 -5.02 8.13
CA PRO A 28 -5.04 -3.77 8.14
C PRO A 28 -4.93 -3.15 6.75
N ARG A 29 -6.07 -2.92 6.09
CA ARG A 29 -6.14 -2.45 4.71
C ARG A 29 -5.85 -0.95 4.70
N GLU A 30 -4.60 -0.59 4.93
CA GLU A 30 -4.13 0.77 4.79
C GLU A 30 -4.20 1.18 3.33
N SER A 31 -4.91 2.27 3.05
CA SER A 31 -4.99 2.85 1.70
C SER A 31 -3.90 3.90 1.53
N ARG A 32 -3.12 3.80 0.45
CA ARG A 32 -2.06 4.76 0.15
C ARG A 32 -2.63 6.01 -0.50
N LEU A 33 -2.32 7.16 0.08
CA LEU A 33 -2.68 8.48 -0.45
C LEU A 33 -1.42 9.24 -0.90
N THR A 34 -1.44 9.80 -2.11
CA THR A 34 -0.41 10.71 -2.63
C THR A 34 -1.07 12.06 -2.94
N LEU A 35 -0.47 13.15 -2.47
CA LEU A 35 -1.00 14.51 -2.64
C LEU A 35 0.08 15.43 -3.17
N ASP A 36 -0.27 16.29 -4.13
CA ASP A 36 0.52 17.45 -4.50
C ASP A 36 0.14 18.63 -3.60
N ILE A 37 1.08 19.07 -2.77
CA ILE A 37 0.88 20.19 -1.82
C ILE A 37 1.94 21.27 -2.01
N PRO A 38 1.66 22.54 -1.65
CA PRO A 38 2.65 23.60 -1.70
C PRO A 38 3.92 23.23 -0.91
N ALA A 39 5.10 23.53 -1.47
CA ALA A 39 6.38 23.20 -0.86
C ALA A 39 6.55 23.83 0.54
N SER A 40 5.97 25.02 0.76
CA SER A 40 5.93 25.70 2.05
C SER A 40 5.19 24.89 3.12
N LEU A 41 4.05 24.29 2.76
CA LEU A 41 3.26 23.45 3.66
C LEU A 41 4.02 22.17 3.99
N HIS A 42 4.56 21.50 2.97
CA HIS A 42 5.37 20.29 3.18
C HIS A 42 6.57 20.56 4.11
N PHE A 43 7.26 21.69 3.93
CA PHE A 43 8.36 22.09 4.80
C PHE A 43 7.90 22.31 6.25
N ALA A 44 6.80 23.04 6.46
CA ALA A 44 6.25 23.26 7.79
C ALA A 44 5.87 21.94 8.49
N MET A 45 5.21 21.03 7.77
CA MET A 45 4.87 19.70 8.27
C MET A 45 6.13 18.90 8.66
N ARG A 46 7.20 19.00 7.87
CA ARG A 46 8.46 18.29 8.15
C ARG A 46 9.13 18.82 9.41
N MET A 47 9.10 20.14 9.58
CA MET A 47 9.67 20.78 10.77
C MET A 47 8.89 20.41 12.02
N GLN A 48 7.56 20.40 11.94
CA GLN A 48 6.69 19.97 13.03
C GLN A 48 7.00 18.53 13.46
N ALA A 49 6.99 17.58 12.52
CA ALA A 49 7.31 16.19 12.78
C ALA A 49 8.71 16.00 13.42
N THR A 50 9.69 16.80 12.97
CA THR A 50 11.04 16.78 13.55
C THR A 50 11.04 17.29 14.99
N ALA A 51 10.30 18.37 15.27
CA ALA A 51 10.20 18.97 16.59
C ALA A 51 9.47 18.07 17.60
N THR A 52 8.38 17.42 17.16
CA THR A 52 7.58 16.51 18.01
C THR A 52 8.18 15.10 18.12
N LYS A 53 9.15 14.77 17.25
CA LYS A 53 9.69 13.40 17.08
C LYS A 53 8.61 12.37 16.72
N THR A 54 7.54 12.84 16.10
CA THR A 54 6.41 12.04 15.61
C THR A 54 6.52 11.95 14.10
N PRO A 55 6.29 10.78 13.48
CA PRO A 55 6.30 10.69 12.03
C PRO A 55 5.15 11.53 11.45
N MET A 56 5.36 12.14 10.28
CA MET A 56 4.35 13.02 9.65
C MET A 56 2.99 12.35 9.47
N VAL A 57 2.96 11.03 9.21
CA VAL A 57 1.70 10.28 9.08
C VAL A 57 0.88 10.31 10.37
N ASP A 58 1.51 10.23 11.53
CA ASP A 58 0.83 10.23 12.83
C ASP A 58 0.38 11.65 13.25
N GLU A 59 1.02 12.70 12.72
CA GLU A 59 0.57 14.09 12.88
C GLU A 59 -0.61 14.40 11.94
N VAL A 60 -0.59 13.89 10.70
CA VAL A 60 -1.56 14.24 9.65
C VAL A 60 -2.83 13.39 9.74
N THR A 61 -2.71 12.10 10.07
CA THR A 61 -3.85 11.20 10.20
C THR A 61 -4.93 11.71 11.15
N PRO A 62 -4.65 12.16 12.39
CA PRO A 62 -5.69 12.68 13.29
C PRO A 62 -6.34 13.94 12.73
N LEU A 63 -5.60 14.82 12.06
CA LEU A 63 -6.16 16.00 11.40
C LEU A 63 -7.14 15.63 10.28
N LEU A 64 -6.79 14.61 9.48
CA LEU A 64 -7.69 14.10 8.43
C LEU A 64 -8.92 13.40 9.02
N LEU A 65 -8.74 12.60 10.08
CA LEU A 65 -9.85 11.93 10.77
C LEU A 65 -10.84 12.92 11.36
N GLU A 66 -10.35 13.99 11.99
CA GLU A 66 -11.19 15.06 12.52
C GLU A 66 -11.92 15.79 11.39
N HIS A 67 -11.20 16.18 10.33
CA HIS A 67 -11.76 16.89 9.19
C HIS A 67 -12.85 16.08 8.46
N TYR A 68 -12.66 14.77 8.30
CA TYR A 68 -13.60 13.88 7.62
C TYR A 68 -14.55 13.12 8.55
N ALA A 69 -14.60 13.44 9.85
CA ALA A 69 -15.43 12.71 10.82
C ALA A 69 -16.91 12.68 10.43
N ASP A 70 -17.45 13.79 9.93
CA ASP A 70 -18.82 13.87 9.45
C ASP A 70 -19.02 13.12 8.11
N ALA A 71 -18.05 13.21 7.19
CA ALA A 71 -18.09 12.48 5.93
C ALA A 71 -18.08 10.96 6.16
N MET A 72 -17.29 10.47 7.12
CA MET A 72 -17.27 9.05 7.50
C MET A 72 -18.60 8.57 8.07
N ARG A 73 -19.39 9.45 8.72
CA ARG A 73 -20.74 9.12 9.19
C ARG A 73 -21.75 9.10 8.04
N ARG A 74 -21.62 10.02 7.08
CA ARG A 74 -22.50 10.10 5.90
C ARG A 74 -22.22 8.99 4.88
N PHE A 75 -20.97 8.56 4.77
CA PHE A 75 -20.48 7.56 3.83
C PHE A 75 -19.74 6.44 4.57
N PRO A 76 -20.46 5.55 5.27
CA PRO A 76 -19.83 4.45 5.99
C PRO A 76 -19.15 3.47 5.01
N LEU A 77 -18.02 2.91 5.41
CA LEU A 77 -17.35 1.85 4.66
C LEU A 77 -18.30 0.65 4.51
N PRO A 78 -18.44 0.08 3.30
CA PRO A 78 -19.28 -1.09 3.10
C PRO A 78 -18.68 -2.30 3.85
N PRO A 79 -19.51 -3.22 4.35
CA PRO A 79 -19.03 -4.40 5.03
C PRO A 79 -18.17 -5.27 4.08
N GLY A 80 -16.90 -5.50 4.44
CA GLY A 80 -15.98 -6.39 3.72
C GLY A 80 -14.91 -5.72 2.85
N THR A 81 -14.83 -4.38 2.80
CA THR A 81 -13.71 -3.66 2.19
C THR A 81 -12.46 -3.61 3.04
#